data_AF-A0A8T0TIS2-F1
#
_entry.id   AF-A0A8T0TIS2-F1
#
_cell.length_a   1.000
_cell.length_b   1.000
_cell.length_c   1.000
_cell.angle_alpha   90.00
_cell.angle_beta   90.00
_cell.angle_gamma   90.00
#
_symmetry.space_group_name_H-M   'P 1'
#
loop_
_entity.id
_entity.type
_entity.pdbx_description
1 polymer ?
#
loop_
_entity_poly.entity_id
_entity_poly.type
_entity_poly.pdbx_seq_one_letter_code
_entity_poly.pdbx_strand_id
1 'polypeptide(L)'
;MPPRRPTSAYAGRRRRSPPPCSTTAAPARPPHPPSPEPPPPISAEDWEAVLSAGDMAAPPAADSCFEFQLLPWIMDDDDDTLDPFLAPPLCQEPAIEPLLLQPPQPAPLPVAEEDLQPQAVVDELLEAARRADSGDSTGAREILARLNHRLPSPPLGYPPLLRAAAHLRDALLRLLVPPPGPGSVSSSSSPLDVALKLAAHKALADASPTVQFASFTSTQALLDALGAARRVHVVDLDVGFGARWPPLMQELALQWRRASAASQLLPPPSIKVTALVSISPGYPAHPNNMELRLARESLTRFAADLGIRFEFDAVVFDPLGLDPSPPVAAAPGEAVAVHLPLGSGTFSPALAALRVVKQLRPAIVVCVETFGGCHLPLSHHALNVVRSGAAFLESLDAAGAPADAVAKVEQYILRPRVERLLLSDRMPAPWQTMFASAGLAPVQLSSAAEAQAECLVRRTPTPGFHVEKRQAALALRWQQSELVTVSAWRC
;
A
#
# COMPACT_ATOMS: atom_id res chain seq x y z
N MET A 1 46.45 -42.25 53.51
CA MET A 1 45.94 -41.16 52.66
C MET A 1 44.72 -40.51 53.32
N PRO A 2 44.87 -39.31 53.90
CA PRO A 2 43.78 -38.45 54.40
C PRO A 2 43.58 -37.23 53.46
N PRO A 3 42.77 -36.18 53.76
CA PRO A 3 41.45 -36.09 54.42
C PRO A 3 40.43 -35.10 53.75
N ARG A 4 39.18 -35.20 54.22
CA ARG A 4 38.12 -34.20 54.55
C ARG A 4 38.17 -32.72 54.07
N ARG A 5 36.96 -32.20 53.74
CA ARG A 5 36.54 -30.76 53.71
C ARG A 5 36.80 -30.03 55.05
N PRO A 6 36.94 -28.68 55.03
CA PRO A 6 35.94 -27.77 55.65
C PRO A 6 35.75 -26.43 54.87
N THR A 7 34.53 -25.89 54.69
CA THR A 7 33.83 -24.79 55.43
C THR A 7 34.59 -23.48 55.76
N SER A 8 33.96 -22.36 55.32
CA SER A 8 33.84 -21.02 55.93
C SER A 8 35.04 -20.05 55.89
N ALA A 9 34.83 -18.83 55.38
CA ALA A 9 34.60 -17.64 56.22
C ALA A 9 34.82 -16.31 55.46
N TYR A 10 33.85 -15.40 55.65
CA TYR A 10 33.92 -13.96 55.42
C TYR A 10 35.07 -13.32 56.21
N ALA A 11 35.86 -12.43 55.59
CA ALA A 11 36.48 -11.29 56.29
C ALA A 11 36.87 -10.20 55.29
N GLY A 12 36.23 -9.03 55.41
CA GLY A 12 36.50 -7.86 54.57
C GLY A 12 37.84 -7.19 54.86
N ARG A 13 38.33 -6.41 53.90
CA ARG A 13 39.32 -5.36 54.15
C ARG A 13 39.03 -4.12 53.32
N ARG A 14 39.02 -3.01 54.04
CA ARG A 14 38.74 -1.63 53.63
C ARG A 14 39.81 -1.08 52.67
N ARG A 15 39.35 -0.13 51.86
CA ARG A 15 40.03 0.87 51.05
C ARG A 15 41.44 1.27 51.53
N ARG A 16 42.37 1.35 50.58
CA ARG A 16 43.47 2.34 50.58
C ARG A 16 43.59 2.94 49.18
N SER A 17 43.44 4.25 49.09
CA SER A 17 43.64 5.08 47.90
C SER A 17 45.13 5.16 47.55
N PRO A 18 45.52 5.18 46.26
CA PRO A 18 46.89 5.50 45.87
C PRO A 18 47.12 7.03 45.75
N PRO A 19 48.38 7.50 45.92
CA PRO A 19 48.76 8.91 45.92
C PRO A 19 48.91 9.49 44.50
N PRO A 20 48.97 10.83 44.35
CA PRO A 20 48.97 11.47 43.03
C PRO A 20 50.40 11.48 42.44
N CYS A 21 50.51 11.18 41.15
CA CYS A 21 51.73 11.38 40.38
C CYS A 21 51.50 12.39 39.25
N SER A 22 52.50 13.25 39.12
CA SER A 22 52.57 14.48 38.37
C SER A 22 52.67 14.32 36.85
N THR A 23 51.96 15.23 36.20
CA THR A 23 52.05 15.81 34.85
C THR A 23 53.34 15.53 34.05
N THR A 24 53.20 14.91 32.87
CA THR A 24 54.08 15.18 31.71
C THR A 24 53.24 15.03 30.43
N ALA A 25 53.39 16.00 29.53
CA ALA A 25 52.50 16.33 28.43
C ALA A 25 52.51 15.31 27.26
N ALA A 26 51.34 15.07 26.67
CA ALA A 26 51.16 14.43 25.37
C ALA A 26 50.69 15.50 24.35
N PRO A 27 51.09 15.42 23.06
CA PRO A 27 50.84 16.47 22.09
C PRO A 27 49.36 16.57 21.67
N ALA A 28 48.93 17.81 21.41
CA ALA A 28 47.57 18.19 21.08
C ALA A 28 47.09 17.61 19.74
N ARG A 29 45.85 17.09 19.75
CA ARG A 29 45.05 16.74 18.56
C ARG A 29 44.54 18.05 17.92
N PRO A 30 44.55 18.21 16.59
CA PRO A 30 43.99 19.41 15.96
C PRO A 30 42.46 19.48 16.13
N PRO A 31 41.86 20.68 16.21
CA PRO A 31 40.41 20.83 16.38
C PRO A 31 39.65 20.44 15.11
N HIS A 32 38.50 19.77 15.30
CA HIS A 32 37.52 19.53 14.24
C HIS A 32 36.92 20.86 13.75
N PRO A 33 36.68 21.04 12.44
CA PRO A 33 35.96 22.22 11.95
C PRO A 33 34.49 22.18 12.41
N PRO A 34 33.85 23.35 12.65
CA PRO A 34 32.46 23.41 13.07
C PRO A 34 31.53 22.91 11.97
N SER A 35 30.50 22.17 12.37
CA SER A 35 29.39 21.76 11.49
C SER A 35 28.66 23.00 10.95
N PRO A 36 28.28 23.05 9.66
CA PRO A 36 27.52 24.18 9.13
C PRO A 36 26.14 24.23 9.78
N GLU A 37 25.77 25.41 10.27
CA GLU A 37 24.45 25.72 10.80
C GLU A 37 23.38 25.55 9.70
N PRO A 38 22.21 24.95 9.99
CA PRO A 38 21.12 24.88 9.02
C PRO A 38 20.58 26.29 8.73
N PRO A 39 20.18 26.59 7.47
CA PRO A 39 19.60 27.88 7.15
C PRO A 39 18.31 28.11 7.95
N PRO A 40 18.02 29.36 8.37
CA PRO A 40 16.81 29.65 9.13
C PRO A 40 15.56 29.37 8.26
N PRO A 41 14.46 28.90 8.87
CA PRO A 41 13.19 28.76 8.16
C PRO A 41 12.69 30.13 7.72
N ILE A 42 12.19 30.20 6.48
CA ILE A 42 11.55 31.40 5.91
C ILE A 42 10.37 31.79 6.80
N SER A 43 10.29 33.06 7.18
CA SER A 43 9.28 33.55 8.13
C SER A 43 7.90 33.60 7.49
N ALA A 44 6.84 33.53 8.30
CA ALA A 44 5.47 33.56 7.81
C ALA A 44 5.10 34.86 7.06
N GLU A 45 5.84 35.95 7.30
CA GLU A 45 5.61 37.25 6.68
C GLU A 45 6.12 37.30 5.21
N ASP A 46 7.06 36.44 4.84
CA ASP A 46 7.62 36.36 3.48
C ASP A 46 6.66 35.70 2.47
N TRP A 47 5.67 34.93 2.93
CA TRP A 47 4.68 34.28 2.08
C TRP A 47 3.55 35.21 1.61
N GLU A 48 3.22 36.28 2.36
CA GLU A 48 2.20 37.26 1.94
C GLU A 48 2.70 38.22 0.85
N ALA A 49 4.02 38.48 0.81
CA ALA A 49 4.64 39.32 -0.21
C ALA A 49 4.63 38.67 -1.61
N VAL A 50 4.70 37.34 -1.69
CA VAL A 50 4.61 36.56 -2.94
C VAL A 50 3.19 36.57 -3.52
N LEU A 51 2.17 36.75 -2.68
CA LEU A 51 0.76 36.73 -3.11
C LEU A 51 0.23 38.10 -3.56
N SER A 52 0.94 39.20 -3.29
CA SER A 52 0.40 40.57 -3.43
C SER A 52 1.01 41.42 -4.55
N ALA A 53 2.06 40.97 -5.24
CA ALA A 53 2.72 41.74 -6.30
C ALA A 53 2.63 41.04 -7.66
N GLY A 54 1.43 41.08 -8.27
CA GLY A 54 1.27 40.86 -9.69
C GLY A 54 1.52 42.17 -10.44
N ASP A 55 2.64 42.27 -11.16
CA ASP A 55 2.74 42.58 -12.60
C ASP A 55 4.18 42.96 -13.00
N MET A 56 4.54 42.63 -14.24
CA MET A 56 5.74 43.06 -15.00
C MET A 56 7.09 42.33 -14.78
N ALA A 57 7.30 41.32 -15.65
CA ALA A 57 8.52 40.95 -16.38
C ALA A 57 9.86 40.73 -15.62
N ALA A 58 10.19 39.45 -15.32
CA ALA A 58 11.51 38.78 -15.43
C ALA A 58 11.41 37.31 -14.88
N PRO A 59 12.51 36.52 -14.87
CA PRO A 59 12.88 35.35 -15.70
C PRO A 59 12.27 34.00 -15.22
N PRO A 60 12.55 32.81 -15.82
CA PRO A 60 11.69 31.64 -15.62
C PRO A 60 11.90 31.05 -14.23
N ALA A 61 10.92 31.25 -13.36
CA ALA A 61 10.76 30.48 -12.14
C ALA A 61 10.27 29.08 -12.51
N ALA A 62 10.92 28.07 -11.93
CA ALA A 62 10.62 26.67 -12.17
C ALA A 62 9.16 26.34 -11.79
N ASP A 63 8.36 26.07 -12.81
CA ASP A 63 7.11 25.32 -12.71
C ASP A 63 7.39 23.98 -12.03
N SER A 64 7.10 23.90 -10.73
CA SER A 64 7.13 22.66 -9.95
C SER A 64 5.75 22.38 -9.38
N CYS A 65 4.72 22.55 -10.21
CA CYS A 65 3.46 21.87 -10.02
C CYS A 65 3.56 20.52 -10.74
N PHE A 66 4.05 19.50 -10.00
CA PHE A 66 4.16 18.10 -10.42
C PHE A 66 2.97 17.66 -11.30
N GLU A 67 3.20 17.52 -12.60
CA GLU A 67 2.32 16.78 -13.50
C GLU A 67 2.39 15.30 -13.14
N PHE A 68 1.21 14.70 -12.93
CA PHE A 68 1.00 13.30 -12.56
C PHE A 68 1.22 12.35 -13.74
N GLN A 69 2.43 12.28 -14.27
CA GLN A 69 2.82 11.36 -15.36
C GLN A 69 3.40 10.02 -14.85
N LEU A 70 2.87 9.45 -13.76
CA LEU A 70 3.35 8.14 -13.25
C LEU A 70 2.52 6.94 -13.75
N LEU A 71 1.28 7.16 -14.21
CA LEU A 71 0.40 6.13 -14.77
C LEU A 71 0.58 5.83 -16.29
N PRO A 72 1.10 6.74 -17.15
CA PRO A 72 1.41 6.41 -18.54
C PRO A 72 2.45 5.29 -18.70
N TRP A 73 3.45 5.23 -17.82
CA TRP A 73 4.53 4.22 -17.88
C TRP A 73 4.09 2.76 -17.68
N ILE A 74 2.91 2.52 -17.12
CA ILE A 74 2.32 1.18 -16.98
C ILE A 74 1.51 0.81 -18.25
N MET A 75 1.26 1.77 -19.16
CA MET A 75 0.29 1.64 -20.25
C MET A 75 0.73 2.11 -21.63
N ASP A 76 1.94 2.66 -21.82
CA ASP A 76 2.42 3.02 -23.16
C ASP A 76 2.94 1.79 -23.90
N ASP A 77 2.10 1.28 -24.81
CA ASP A 77 2.52 0.57 -26.03
C ASP A 77 2.85 1.65 -27.08
N ASP A 78 4.14 1.91 -27.31
CA ASP A 78 4.61 2.56 -28.53
C ASP A 78 4.53 1.52 -29.68
N ASP A 79 3.48 1.59 -30.50
CA ASP A 79 3.49 1.02 -31.85
C ASP A 79 3.35 2.16 -32.86
N ASP A 80 4.48 2.75 -33.22
CA ASP A 80 4.62 3.65 -34.36
C ASP A 80 5.97 3.38 -35.04
N THR A 81 6.07 2.26 -35.76
CA THR A 81 7.02 2.13 -36.86
C THR A 81 6.49 1.15 -37.89
N LEU A 82 5.74 1.61 -38.89
CA LEU A 82 5.79 1.10 -40.26
C LEU A 82 5.02 2.05 -41.20
N ASP A 83 5.75 2.96 -41.84
CA ASP A 83 5.38 3.55 -43.13
C ASP A 83 6.70 3.86 -43.88
N PRO A 84 6.83 3.64 -45.21
CA PRO A 84 6.05 4.41 -46.19
C PRO A 84 5.75 3.68 -47.54
N PHE A 85 4.72 4.08 -48.29
CA PHE A 85 4.81 4.53 -49.70
C PHE A 85 3.42 4.81 -50.34
N LEU A 86 3.36 5.99 -50.97
CA LEU A 86 2.45 6.51 -52.02
C LEU A 86 1.19 7.32 -51.62
N ALA A 87 1.14 8.50 -52.23
CA ALA A 87 0.23 9.63 -52.04
C ALA A 87 -1.08 9.50 -52.89
N PRO A 88 -2.11 10.36 -52.67
CA PRO A 88 -3.49 10.28 -53.20
C PRO A 88 -3.56 10.85 -54.66
N PRO A 89 -4.69 10.93 -55.43
CA PRO A 89 -6.08 11.25 -55.01
C PRO A 89 -7.28 10.74 -55.89
N LEU A 90 -8.51 11.13 -55.50
CA LEU A 90 -9.67 11.61 -56.32
C LEU A 90 -11.05 10.96 -56.07
N CYS A 91 -11.95 11.80 -55.53
CA CYS A 91 -13.39 12.00 -55.81
C CYS A 91 -14.29 10.83 -56.27
N GLN A 92 -15.34 10.52 -55.49
CA GLN A 92 -16.79 10.72 -55.81
C GLN A 92 -17.69 9.90 -54.86
N GLU A 93 -18.63 10.59 -54.18
CA GLU A 93 -19.87 10.03 -53.56
C GLU A 93 -20.91 9.63 -54.65
N PRO A 94 -22.08 8.99 -54.36
CA PRO A 94 -22.68 8.64 -53.05
C PRO A 94 -23.31 7.22 -52.90
N ALA A 95 -23.62 6.91 -51.64
CA ALA A 95 -24.79 6.19 -51.09
C ALA A 95 -25.26 4.84 -51.67
N ILE A 96 -25.10 3.76 -50.88
CA ILE A 96 -26.14 2.74 -50.59
C ILE A 96 -25.92 2.22 -49.15
N GLU A 97 -26.86 2.51 -48.24
CA GLU A 97 -27.00 1.79 -46.96
C GLU A 97 -27.52 0.37 -47.18
N PRO A 98 -27.01 -0.63 -46.45
CA PRO A 98 -27.81 -1.78 -46.07
C PRO A 98 -28.18 -1.66 -44.59
N LEU A 99 -29.46 -1.34 -44.36
CA LEU A 99 -30.19 -1.54 -43.11
C LEU A 99 -29.90 -2.94 -42.53
N LEU A 100 -29.02 -3.02 -41.54
CA LEU A 100 -29.02 -4.13 -40.58
C LEU A 100 -29.79 -3.67 -39.36
N LEU A 101 -31.08 -4.04 -39.36
CA LEU A 101 -31.96 -4.02 -38.18
C LEU A 101 -31.25 -4.72 -37.01
N GLN A 102 -30.66 -3.94 -36.11
CA GLN A 102 -30.34 -4.41 -34.78
C GLN A 102 -31.67 -4.68 -34.06
N PRO A 103 -31.87 -5.84 -33.44
CA PRO A 103 -33.02 -6.04 -32.57
C PRO A 103 -32.95 -5.00 -31.44
N PRO A 104 -34.08 -4.38 -31.05
CA PRO A 104 -34.08 -3.40 -29.99
C PRO A 104 -33.49 -4.02 -28.73
N GLN A 105 -32.44 -3.39 -28.20
CA GLN A 105 -31.95 -3.68 -26.85
C GLN A 105 -33.16 -3.57 -25.91
N PRO A 106 -33.46 -4.58 -25.09
CA PRO A 106 -34.54 -4.46 -24.13
C PRO A 106 -34.21 -3.28 -23.23
N ALA A 107 -35.12 -2.30 -23.18
CA ALA A 107 -35.07 -1.23 -22.20
C ALA A 107 -34.85 -1.85 -20.80
N PRO A 108 -34.08 -1.22 -19.90
CA PRO A 108 -33.96 -1.69 -18.53
C PRO A 108 -35.37 -1.82 -17.97
N LEU A 109 -35.76 -3.05 -17.62
CA LEU A 109 -37.00 -3.24 -16.87
C LEU A 109 -36.89 -2.40 -15.60
N PRO A 110 -37.93 -1.62 -15.24
CA PRO A 110 -37.93 -0.94 -13.95
C PRO A 110 -37.71 -2.01 -12.89
N VAL A 111 -36.60 -1.91 -12.16
CA VAL A 111 -36.35 -2.72 -10.97
C VAL A 111 -37.59 -2.53 -10.11
N ALA A 112 -38.31 -3.60 -9.81
CA ALA A 112 -39.42 -3.52 -8.87
C ALA A 112 -38.87 -2.91 -7.59
N GLU A 113 -39.24 -1.67 -7.32
CA GLU A 113 -39.07 -0.99 -6.05
C GLU A 113 -39.95 -1.70 -5.01
N GLU A 114 -39.68 -2.98 -4.73
CA GLU A 114 -39.96 -3.48 -3.40
C GLU A 114 -39.04 -2.68 -2.48
N ASP A 115 -39.62 -1.98 -1.49
CA ASP A 115 -38.94 -1.16 -0.49
C ASP A 115 -37.71 -1.86 0.11
N LEU A 116 -36.58 -1.78 -0.60
CA LEU A 116 -35.31 -2.38 -0.23
C LEU A 116 -34.67 -1.46 0.80
N GLN A 117 -35.19 -1.51 2.03
CA GLN A 117 -34.63 -0.76 3.15
C GLN A 117 -33.18 -1.20 3.39
N PRO A 118 -32.18 -0.34 3.13
CA PRO A 118 -30.78 -0.74 3.18
C PRO A 118 -30.36 -1.27 4.55
N GLN A 119 -30.92 -0.69 5.61
CA GLN A 119 -30.63 -1.11 6.97
C GLN A 119 -31.14 -2.53 7.27
N ALA A 120 -32.34 -2.90 6.81
CA ALA A 120 -32.89 -4.24 7.02
C ALA A 120 -32.05 -5.32 6.32
N VAL A 121 -31.55 -5.02 5.12
CA VAL A 121 -30.63 -5.88 4.38
C VAL A 121 -29.31 -6.09 5.14
N VAL A 122 -28.74 -5.02 5.70
CA VAL A 122 -27.55 -5.11 6.53
C VAL A 122 -27.83 -5.94 7.78
N ASP A 123 -28.94 -5.72 8.47
CA ASP A 123 -29.27 -6.44 9.70
C ASP A 123 -29.44 -7.96 9.46
N GLU A 124 -30.08 -8.36 8.36
CA GLU A 124 -30.16 -9.77 7.93
C GLU A 124 -28.77 -10.34 7.61
N LEU A 125 -27.90 -9.56 6.96
CA LEU A 125 -26.54 -9.99 6.64
C LEU A 125 -25.68 -10.18 7.90
N LEU A 126 -25.83 -9.31 8.88
CA LEU A 126 -25.17 -9.46 10.19
C LEU A 126 -25.71 -10.66 10.96
N GLU A 127 -26.99 -10.98 10.81
CA GLU A 127 -27.58 -12.19 11.39
C GLU A 127 -27.01 -13.46 10.75
N ALA A 128 -26.84 -13.48 9.42
CA ALA A 128 -26.16 -14.58 8.74
C ALA A 128 -24.71 -14.75 9.25
N ALA A 129 -23.99 -13.64 9.44
CA ALA A 129 -22.64 -13.66 10.00
C ALA A 129 -22.61 -14.17 11.45
N ARG A 130 -23.57 -13.79 12.30
CA ARG A 130 -23.70 -14.32 13.68
C ARG A 130 -23.93 -15.83 13.68
N ARG A 131 -24.83 -16.32 12.83
CA ARG A 131 -25.12 -17.76 12.70
C ARG A 131 -23.91 -18.54 12.23
N ALA A 132 -23.19 -18.01 11.24
CA ALA A 132 -21.93 -18.59 10.77
C ALA A 132 -20.88 -18.70 11.90
N ASP A 133 -20.68 -17.64 12.70
CA ASP A 133 -19.73 -17.65 13.83
C ASP A 133 -20.15 -18.64 14.94
N SER A 134 -21.46 -18.88 15.10
CA SER A 134 -22.01 -19.86 16.06
C SER A 134 -22.00 -21.32 15.56
N GLY A 135 -21.60 -21.57 14.31
CA GLY A 135 -21.61 -22.90 13.68
C GLY A 135 -22.93 -23.31 13.03
N ASP A 136 -23.97 -22.45 13.02
CA ASP A 136 -25.22 -22.65 12.26
C ASP A 136 -25.02 -22.29 10.77
N SER A 137 -24.23 -23.09 10.07
CA SER A 137 -23.94 -22.89 8.64
C SER A 137 -25.18 -23.08 7.75
N THR A 138 -26.20 -23.79 8.22
CA THR A 138 -27.44 -24.00 7.46
C THR A 138 -28.33 -22.76 7.55
N GLY A 139 -28.61 -22.26 8.75
CA GLY A 139 -29.41 -21.04 8.91
C GLY A 139 -28.72 -19.81 8.32
N ALA A 140 -27.39 -19.72 8.40
CA ALA A 140 -26.63 -18.68 7.70
C ALA A 140 -26.85 -18.74 6.17
N ARG A 141 -26.76 -19.93 5.55
CA ARG A 141 -27.00 -20.11 4.11
C ARG A 141 -28.43 -19.79 3.69
N GLU A 142 -29.43 -20.12 4.50
CA GLU A 142 -30.83 -19.78 4.22
C GLU A 142 -31.06 -18.27 4.16
N ILE A 143 -30.48 -17.51 5.09
CA ILE A 143 -30.55 -16.04 5.08
C ILE A 143 -29.84 -15.49 3.83
N LEU A 144 -28.62 -15.95 3.55
CA LEU A 144 -27.84 -15.49 2.40
C LEU A 144 -28.53 -15.82 1.07
N ALA A 145 -29.23 -16.96 0.96
CA ALA A 145 -30.02 -17.31 -0.22
C ALA A 145 -31.18 -16.33 -0.44
N ARG A 146 -31.91 -15.95 0.62
CA ARG A 146 -32.96 -14.92 0.51
C ARG A 146 -32.38 -13.56 0.12
N LEU A 147 -31.27 -13.16 0.72
CA LEU A 147 -30.57 -11.93 0.37
C LEU A 147 -30.05 -11.95 -1.08
N ASN A 148 -29.68 -13.12 -1.60
CA ASN A 148 -29.25 -13.27 -3.00
C ASN A 148 -30.39 -12.99 -4.00
N HIS A 149 -31.64 -13.28 -3.64
CA HIS A 149 -32.80 -12.93 -4.46
C HIS A 149 -33.11 -11.42 -4.45
N ARG A 150 -32.84 -10.74 -3.33
CA ARG A 150 -33.14 -9.30 -3.14
C ARG A 150 -32.02 -8.36 -3.59
N LEU A 151 -30.79 -8.86 -3.66
CA LEU A 151 -29.61 -8.11 -4.08
C LEU A 151 -28.97 -8.83 -5.29
N PRO A 152 -29.26 -8.48 -6.54
CA PRO A 152 -28.58 -9.11 -7.67
C PRO A 152 -27.08 -8.77 -7.68
N SER A 153 -26.26 -9.67 -8.23
CA SER A 153 -24.83 -9.43 -8.50
C SER A 153 -24.61 -9.41 -10.03
N PRO A 154 -24.02 -8.36 -10.62
CA PRO A 154 -23.43 -7.19 -9.96
C PRO A 154 -24.49 -6.17 -9.50
N PRO A 155 -24.28 -5.49 -8.36
CA PRO A 155 -25.26 -4.55 -7.79
C PRO A 155 -25.19 -3.16 -8.44
N LEU A 156 -25.12 -3.10 -9.79
CA LEU A 156 -24.99 -1.82 -10.51
C LEU A 156 -26.21 -0.93 -10.29
N GLY A 157 -25.99 0.35 -10.02
CA GLY A 157 -27.05 1.33 -9.79
C GLY A 157 -27.68 1.30 -8.39
N TYR A 158 -27.25 0.38 -7.52
CA TYR A 158 -27.68 0.37 -6.11
C TYR A 158 -26.89 1.40 -5.27
N PRO A 159 -27.46 1.93 -4.18
CA PRO A 159 -26.73 2.76 -3.23
C PRO A 159 -25.43 2.08 -2.72
N PRO A 160 -24.36 2.84 -2.43
CA PRO A 160 -23.07 2.30 -1.97
C PRO A 160 -23.17 1.26 -0.85
N LEU A 161 -24.08 1.45 0.10
CA LEU A 161 -24.32 0.52 1.20
C LEU A 161 -24.80 -0.86 0.73
N LEU A 162 -25.73 -0.89 -0.22
CA LEU A 162 -26.26 -2.15 -0.77
C LEU A 162 -25.24 -2.85 -1.67
N ARG A 163 -24.43 -2.09 -2.41
CA ARG A 163 -23.30 -2.65 -3.17
C ARG A 163 -22.26 -3.31 -2.27
N ALA A 164 -21.87 -2.63 -1.20
CA ALA A 164 -20.95 -3.19 -0.20
C ALA A 164 -21.55 -4.43 0.51
N ALA A 165 -22.84 -4.42 0.83
CA ALA A 165 -23.55 -5.57 1.40
C ALA A 165 -23.57 -6.78 0.45
N ALA A 166 -23.75 -6.57 -0.85
CA ALA A 166 -23.73 -7.64 -1.84
C ALA A 166 -22.34 -8.32 -1.91
N HIS A 167 -21.25 -7.55 -1.90
CA HIS A 167 -19.90 -8.12 -1.86
C HIS A 167 -19.64 -8.92 -0.58
N LEU A 168 -20.09 -8.43 0.57
CA LEU A 168 -19.96 -9.17 1.83
C LEU A 168 -20.79 -10.46 1.82
N ARG A 169 -22.02 -10.43 1.30
CA ARG A 169 -22.85 -11.63 1.14
C ARG A 169 -22.12 -12.68 0.31
N ASP A 170 -21.56 -12.31 -0.83
CA ASP A 170 -20.84 -13.24 -1.70
C ASP A 170 -19.63 -13.85 -0.99
N ALA A 171 -18.88 -13.04 -0.23
CA ALA A 171 -17.76 -13.51 0.56
C ALA A 171 -18.18 -14.44 1.71
N LEU A 172 -19.28 -14.15 2.41
CA LEU A 172 -19.84 -15.04 3.43
C LEU A 172 -20.32 -16.37 2.84
N LEU A 173 -20.97 -16.34 1.68
CA LEU A 173 -21.35 -17.57 0.97
C LEU A 173 -20.14 -18.43 0.65
N ARG A 174 -19.04 -17.83 0.17
CA ARG A 174 -17.78 -18.54 -0.09
C ARG A 174 -17.14 -19.11 1.16
N LEU A 175 -17.18 -18.36 2.27
CA LEU A 175 -16.67 -18.83 3.57
C LEU A 175 -17.41 -20.08 4.06
N LEU A 176 -18.72 -20.18 3.78
CA LEU A 176 -19.57 -21.29 4.22
C LEU A 176 -19.54 -22.52 3.30
N VAL A 177 -19.01 -22.38 2.07
CA VAL A 177 -18.86 -23.49 1.12
C VAL A 177 -17.49 -24.15 1.37
N PRO A 178 -17.43 -25.48 1.58
CA PRO A 178 -16.15 -26.15 1.76
C PRO A 178 -15.26 -25.93 0.52
N PRO A 179 -13.94 -25.70 0.71
CA PRO A 179 -13.05 -25.50 -0.41
C PRO A 179 -13.11 -26.71 -1.35
N PRO A 180 -13.05 -26.51 -2.69
CA PRO A 180 -12.97 -27.63 -3.60
C PRO A 180 -11.73 -28.46 -3.27
N GLY A 181 -11.81 -29.79 -3.50
CA GLY A 181 -10.78 -30.74 -3.10
C GLY A 181 -9.36 -30.39 -3.63
N PRO A 182 -8.31 -30.98 -3.04
CA PRO A 182 -6.92 -30.73 -3.39
C PRO A 182 -6.66 -31.14 -4.86
N GLY A 183 -6.77 -30.18 -5.77
CA GLY A 183 -6.72 -30.40 -7.22
C GLY A 183 -7.41 -29.32 -8.06
N SER A 184 -8.25 -28.45 -7.47
CA SER A 184 -9.04 -27.45 -8.20
C SER A 184 -8.56 -25.99 -8.10
N VAL A 185 -7.35 -25.74 -7.59
CA VAL A 185 -6.82 -24.38 -7.43
C VAL A 185 -5.55 -24.20 -8.24
N SER A 186 -5.74 -24.03 -9.54
CA SER A 186 -4.77 -23.41 -10.44
C SER A 186 -5.40 -22.16 -11.04
N SER A 187 -5.64 -21.14 -10.21
CA SER A 187 -5.95 -19.80 -10.72
C SER A 187 -4.65 -19.10 -11.10
N SER A 188 -3.96 -19.60 -12.13
CA SER A 188 -2.97 -18.76 -12.82
C SER A 188 -3.74 -17.58 -13.41
N SER A 189 -3.44 -16.36 -12.98
CA SER A 189 -4.06 -15.15 -13.52
C SER A 189 -3.91 -15.17 -15.05
N SER A 190 -5.03 -15.19 -15.78
CA SER A 190 -4.98 -15.10 -17.25
C SER A 190 -4.45 -13.71 -17.65
N PRO A 191 -3.86 -13.55 -18.85
CA PRO A 191 -3.44 -12.22 -19.32
C PRO A 191 -4.56 -11.19 -19.28
N LEU A 192 -5.79 -11.60 -19.59
CA LEU A 192 -6.98 -10.75 -19.50
C LEU A 192 -7.30 -10.35 -18.05
N ASP A 193 -7.23 -11.27 -17.09
CA ASP A 193 -7.44 -10.97 -15.67
C ASP A 193 -6.41 -9.94 -15.16
N VAL A 194 -5.16 -10.10 -15.58
CA VAL A 194 -4.08 -9.15 -15.26
C VAL A 194 -4.35 -7.76 -15.85
N ALA A 195 -4.75 -7.68 -17.12
CA ALA A 195 -5.10 -6.41 -17.75
C ALA A 195 -6.29 -5.73 -17.06
N LEU A 196 -7.32 -6.49 -16.67
CA LEU A 196 -8.48 -5.96 -15.97
C LEU A 196 -8.15 -5.47 -14.55
N LYS A 197 -7.27 -6.18 -13.84
CA LYS A 197 -6.72 -5.72 -12.54
C LYS A 197 -5.92 -4.44 -12.69
N LEU A 198 -5.05 -4.33 -13.70
CA LEU A 198 -4.30 -3.11 -13.98
C LEU A 198 -5.23 -1.93 -14.29
N ALA A 199 -6.22 -2.16 -15.17
CA ALA A 199 -7.23 -1.16 -15.50
C ALA A 199 -8.03 -0.70 -14.26
N ALA A 200 -8.34 -1.62 -13.34
CA ALA A 200 -9.00 -1.28 -12.08
C ALA A 200 -8.10 -0.45 -11.14
N HIS A 201 -6.81 -0.77 -11.04
CA HIS A 201 -5.87 0.02 -10.23
C HIS A 201 -5.69 1.43 -10.78
N LYS A 202 -5.60 1.58 -12.11
CA LYS A 202 -5.60 2.89 -12.76
C LYS A 202 -6.90 3.65 -12.50
N ALA A 203 -8.04 3.01 -12.74
CA ALA A 203 -9.35 3.60 -12.47
C ALA A 203 -9.49 4.10 -11.02
N LEU A 204 -8.96 3.35 -10.05
CA LEU A 204 -8.95 3.78 -8.66
C LEU A 204 -8.04 5.00 -8.42
N ALA A 205 -6.83 4.99 -8.99
CA ALA A 205 -5.91 6.11 -8.87
C ALA A 205 -6.46 7.39 -9.53
N ASP A 206 -7.16 7.26 -10.66
CA ASP A 206 -7.77 8.40 -11.35
C ASP A 206 -8.99 8.96 -10.58
N ALA A 207 -9.79 8.08 -9.97
CA ALA A 207 -11.03 8.45 -9.29
C ALA A 207 -10.87 8.84 -7.80
N SER A 208 -9.76 8.47 -7.15
CA SER A 208 -9.61 8.61 -5.70
C SER A 208 -8.17 8.98 -5.30
N PRO A 209 -7.98 9.89 -4.32
CA PRO A 209 -6.64 10.25 -3.82
C PRO A 209 -6.00 9.15 -2.95
N THR A 210 -6.68 8.01 -2.74
CA THR A 210 -6.23 6.94 -1.84
C THR A 210 -4.88 6.35 -2.25
N VAL A 211 -4.67 6.13 -3.55
CA VAL A 211 -3.42 5.55 -4.08
C VAL A 211 -2.26 6.54 -3.93
N GLN A 212 -2.47 7.79 -4.31
CA GLN A 212 -1.50 8.88 -4.22
C GLN A 212 -1.13 9.16 -2.76
N PHE A 213 -2.12 9.21 -1.87
CA PHE A 213 -1.91 9.45 -0.44
C PHE A 213 -1.00 8.37 0.15
N ALA A 214 -1.31 7.10 -0.10
CA ALA A 214 -0.50 5.99 0.37
C ALA A 214 0.92 6.06 -0.19
N SER A 215 1.04 6.32 -1.50
CA SER A 215 2.31 6.36 -2.22
C SER A 215 3.22 7.49 -1.75
N PHE A 216 2.72 8.72 -1.71
CA PHE A 216 3.50 9.90 -1.34
C PHE A 216 3.90 9.88 0.13
N THR A 217 2.97 9.57 1.03
CA THR A 217 3.24 9.51 2.45
C THR A 217 4.26 8.40 2.78
N SER A 218 4.13 7.24 2.15
CA SER A 218 5.10 6.14 2.32
C SER A 218 6.47 6.50 1.75
N THR A 219 6.51 7.08 0.56
CA THR A 219 7.76 7.49 -0.09
C THR A 219 8.49 8.52 0.76
N GLN A 220 7.79 9.53 1.29
CA GLN A 220 8.40 10.52 2.16
C GLN A 220 8.95 9.89 3.45
N ALA A 221 8.20 8.99 4.09
CA ALA A 221 8.67 8.27 5.28
C ALA A 221 9.95 7.47 4.98
N LEU A 222 10.01 6.82 3.81
CA LEU A 222 11.19 6.08 3.35
C LEU A 222 12.38 7.02 3.15
N LEU A 223 12.20 8.15 2.45
CA LEU A 223 13.26 9.12 2.20
C LEU A 223 13.81 9.71 3.50
N ASP A 224 12.94 10.03 4.46
CA ASP A 224 13.33 10.58 5.75
C ASP A 224 14.24 9.62 6.54
N ALA A 225 13.96 8.31 6.49
CA ALA A 225 14.71 7.30 7.23
C ALA A 225 15.94 6.76 6.48
N LEU A 226 15.89 6.69 5.14
CA LEU A 226 17.00 6.22 4.32
C LEU A 226 18.08 7.30 4.16
N GLY A 227 17.71 8.58 4.27
CA GLY A 227 18.63 9.70 4.19
C GLY A 227 19.46 9.66 2.90
N ALA A 228 20.79 9.81 3.03
CA ALA A 228 21.72 9.78 1.90
C ALA A 228 22.18 8.35 1.50
N ALA A 229 21.47 7.30 1.91
CA ALA A 229 21.81 5.94 1.55
C ALA A 229 21.82 5.74 0.04
N ARG A 230 22.91 5.18 -0.49
CA ARG A 230 23.08 4.95 -1.92
C ARG A 230 22.69 3.56 -2.38
N ARG A 231 22.62 2.61 -1.45
CA ARG A 231 22.17 1.25 -1.73
C ARG A 231 20.96 1.01 -0.85
N VAL A 232 19.79 1.05 -1.47
CA VAL A 232 18.51 0.88 -0.79
C VAL A 232 18.00 -0.52 -1.08
N HIS A 233 17.60 -1.24 -0.05
CA HIS A 233 16.98 -2.55 -0.18
C HIS A 233 15.57 -2.49 0.39
N VAL A 234 14.57 -2.60 -0.48
CA VAL A 234 13.17 -2.65 -0.10
C VAL A 234 12.71 -4.10 -0.04
N VAL A 235 12.09 -4.48 1.07
CA VAL A 235 11.40 -5.76 1.23
C VAL A 235 9.89 -5.49 1.27
N ASP A 236 9.14 -5.99 0.28
CA ASP A 236 7.69 -5.75 0.13
C ASP A 236 6.90 -7.04 0.26
N LEU A 237 5.89 -7.05 1.13
CA LEU A 237 5.00 -8.20 1.34
C LEU A 237 3.73 -8.16 0.48
N ASP A 238 3.53 -7.10 -0.31
CA ASP A 238 2.43 -6.98 -1.28
C ASP A 238 2.84 -6.02 -2.40
N VAL A 239 3.77 -6.50 -3.23
CA VAL A 239 4.34 -5.73 -4.35
C VAL A 239 3.33 -5.52 -5.47
N GLY A 240 2.37 -6.43 -5.64
CA GLY A 240 1.40 -6.42 -6.74
C GLY A 240 2.08 -6.19 -8.10
N PHE A 241 1.67 -5.12 -8.78
CA PHE A 241 2.23 -4.69 -10.08
C PHE A 241 3.46 -3.77 -9.97
N GLY A 242 4.04 -3.61 -8.77
CA GLY A 242 5.23 -2.80 -8.55
C GLY A 242 4.99 -1.28 -8.49
N ALA A 243 3.74 -0.81 -8.64
CA ALA A 243 3.38 0.61 -8.76
C ALA A 243 3.80 1.51 -7.58
N ARG A 244 4.18 0.95 -6.43
CA ARG A 244 4.61 1.69 -5.23
C ARG A 244 6.03 2.24 -5.33
N TRP A 245 6.91 1.59 -6.09
CA TRP A 245 8.35 1.86 -6.09
C TRP A 245 8.86 2.94 -7.06
N PRO A 246 8.20 3.26 -8.19
CA PRO A 246 8.63 4.32 -9.10
C PRO A 246 8.85 5.69 -8.43
N PRO A 247 7.95 6.19 -7.54
CA PRO A 247 8.18 7.49 -6.88
C PRO A 247 9.45 7.53 -6.05
N LEU A 248 9.77 6.44 -5.32
CA LEU A 248 11.01 6.33 -4.56
C LEU A 248 12.23 6.33 -5.49
N MET A 249 12.19 5.57 -6.58
CA MET A 249 13.28 5.53 -7.58
C MET A 249 13.54 6.92 -8.17
N GLN A 250 12.46 7.63 -8.53
CA GLN A 250 12.52 8.97 -9.10
C GLN A 250 13.15 9.96 -8.11
N GLU A 251 12.73 9.95 -6.84
CA GLU A 251 13.30 10.83 -5.82
C GLU A 251 14.78 10.51 -5.54
N LEU A 252 15.15 9.23 -5.45
CA LEU A 252 16.56 8.83 -5.28
C LEU A 252 17.42 9.33 -6.46
N ALA A 253 16.93 9.19 -7.70
CA ALA A 253 17.62 9.68 -8.88
C ALA A 253 17.73 11.22 -8.90
N LEU A 254 16.66 11.93 -8.53
CA LEU A 254 16.63 13.39 -8.46
C LEU A 254 17.55 13.94 -7.37
N GLN A 255 17.58 13.31 -6.19
CA GLN A 255 18.49 13.69 -5.10
C GLN A 255 19.95 13.50 -5.51
N TRP A 256 20.27 12.40 -6.21
CA TRP A 256 21.63 12.17 -6.73
C TRP A 256 22.03 13.21 -7.78
N ARG A 257 21.14 13.55 -8.73
CA ARG A 257 21.40 14.59 -9.73
C ARG A 257 21.58 15.99 -9.12
N ARG A 258 20.94 16.26 -7.98
CA ARG A 258 21.09 17.52 -7.23
C ARG A 258 22.26 17.52 -6.25
N ALA A 259 22.87 16.36 -5.99
CA ALA A 259 23.97 16.25 -5.03
C ALA A 259 25.22 17.01 -5.51
N SER A 260 26.09 17.37 -4.57
CA SER A 260 27.36 18.05 -4.87
C SER A 260 28.21 17.29 -5.90
N ALA A 261 29.04 18.00 -6.66
CA ALA A 261 29.96 17.40 -7.62
C ALA A 261 30.84 16.30 -6.98
N ALA A 262 31.25 16.48 -5.73
CA ALA A 262 32.00 15.47 -4.97
C ALA A 262 31.18 14.19 -4.71
N SER A 263 29.85 14.30 -4.54
CA SER A 263 28.96 13.15 -4.38
C SER A 263 28.64 12.44 -5.70
N GLN A 264 28.68 13.16 -6.81
CA GLN A 264 28.47 12.61 -8.16
C GLN A 264 29.67 11.86 -8.73
N LEU A 265 30.87 12.04 -8.16
CA LEU A 265 32.04 11.19 -8.45
C LEU A 265 31.85 9.73 -8.03
N LEU A 266 30.84 9.46 -7.19
CA LEU A 266 30.50 8.13 -6.73
C LEU A 266 29.37 7.54 -7.60
N PRO A 267 29.25 6.21 -7.66
CA PRO A 267 28.25 5.57 -8.49
C PRO A 267 26.82 6.08 -8.19
N PRO A 268 25.93 6.09 -9.20
CA PRO A 268 24.51 6.34 -9.01
C PRO A 268 23.90 5.43 -7.94
N PRO A 269 22.80 5.86 -7.29
CA PRO A 269 22.12 5.03 -6.32
C PRO A 269 21.67 3.70 -6.95
N SER A 270 21.60 2.67 -6.12
CA SER A 270 21.02 1.39 -6.48
C SER A 270 19.85 1.07 -5.56
N ILE A 271 18.81 0.49 -6.14
CA ILE A 271 17.65 0.01 -5.42
C ILE A 271 17.41 -1.46 -5.71
N LYS A 272 17.28 -2.26 -4.66
CA LYS A 272 16.89 -3.66 -4.73
C LYS A 272 15.49 -3.79 -4.16
N VAL A 273 14.57 -4.44 -4.88
CA VAL A 273 13.22 -4.77 -4.38
C VAL A 273 13.11 -6.27 -4.24
N THR A 274 12.80 -6.75 -3.04
CA THR A 274 12.52 -8.15 -2.76
C THR A 274 11.05 -8.33 -2.39
N ALA A 275 10.30 -8.97 -3.28
CA ALA A 275 8.91 -9.33 -3.06
C ALA A 275 8.81 -10.62 -2.24
N LEU A 276 8.20 -10.55 -1.06
CA LEU A 276 7.89 -11.73 -0.25
C LEU A 276 6.50 -12.26 -0.64
N VAL A 277 6.50 -13.44 -1.24
CA VAL A 277 5.30 -14.10 -1.76
C VAL A 277 4.78 -15.05 -0.69
N SER A 278 3.72 -14.64 0.01
CA SER A 278 3.10 -15.43 1.08
C SER A 278 2.29 -16.60 0.52
N ILE A 279 2.51 -17.81 1.05
CA ILE A 279 1.65 -18.96 0.77
C ILE A 279 0.46 -18.90 1.75
N SER A 280 -0.73 -18.58 1.25
CA SER A 280 -1.96 -18.63 2.06
C SER A 280 -2.88 -19.76 1.60
N PRO A 281 -3.52 -20.51 2.51
CA PRO A 281 -4.53 -21.51 2.14
C PRO A 281 -5.65 -20.87 1.31
N GLY A 282 -5.84 -21.34 0.07
CA GLY A 282 -6.88 -20.83 -0.84
C GLY A 282 -6.40 -19.81 -1.90
N TYR A 283 -5.18 -19.28 -1.79
CA TYR A 283 -4.54 -18.47 -2.83
C TYR A 283 -3.10 -18.97 -3.08
N PRO A 284 -2.88 -19.85 -4.06
CA PRO A 284 -1.54 -20.33 -4.39
C PRO A 284 -0.75 -19.19 -5.05
N ALA A 285 -0.05 -18.40 -4.25
CA ALA A 285 0.84 -17.36 -4.75
C ALA A 285 2.12 -18.04 -5.28
N HIS A 286 2.33 -17.96 -6.59
CA HIS A 286 3.52 -18.50 -7.25
C HIS A 286 4.54 -17.37 -7.47
N PRO A 287 5.83 -17.57 -7.15
CA PRO A 287 6.87 -16.52 -7.30
C PRO A 287 7.10 -16.06 -8.75
N ASN A 288 6.57 -16.83 -9.72
CA ASN A 288 6.57 -16.51 -11.14
C ASN A 288 5.17 -16.21 -11.70
N ASN A 289 4.25 -15.69 -10.88
CA ASN A 289 2.95 -15.25 -11.41
C ASN A 289 3.15 -14.08 -12.42
N MET A 290 2.15 -13.87 -13.27
CA MET A 290 2.24 -12.85 -14.32
C MET A 290 2.39 -11.44 -13.74
N GLU A 291 1.74 -11.15 -12.62
CA GLU A 291 1.78 -9.84 -11.95
C GLU A 291 3.20 -9.47 -11.50
N LEU A 292 3.93 -10.39 -10.86
CA LEU A 292 5.31 -10.21 -10.44
C LEU A 292 6.28 -10.10 -11.61
N ARG A 293 6.03 -10.83 -12.71
CA ARG A 293 6.84 -10.72 -13.92
C ARG A 293 6.70 -9.34 -14.55
N LEU A 294 5.48 -8.82 -14.65
CA LEU A 294 5.22 -7.46 -15.12
C LEU A 294 5.84 -6.42 -14.18
N ALA A 295 5.69 -6.58 -12.86
CA ALA A 295 6.32 -5.70 -11.88
C ALA A 295 7.84 -5.64 -12.06
N ARG A 296 8.50 -6.79 -12.21
CA ARG A 296 9.95 -6.86 -12.47
C ARG A 296 10.32 -6.10 -13.75
N GLU A 297 9.61 -6.35 -14.84
CA GLU A 297 9.91 -5.75 -16.14
C GLU A 297 9.70 -4.23 -16.12
N SER A 298 8.53 -3.76 -15.68
CA SER A 298 8.20 -2.34 -15.59
C SER A 298 9.16 -1.57 -14.69
N LEU A 299 9.51 -2.12 -13.52
CA LEU A 299 10.46 -1.49 -12.60
C LEU A 299 11.89 -1.46 -13.15
N THR A 300 12.30 -2.52 -13.87
CA THR A 300 13.62 -2.57 -14.51
C THR A 300 13.74 -1.52 -15.61
N ARG A 301 12.71 -1.40 -16.45
CA ARG A 301 12.64 -0.37 -17.50
C ARG A 301 12.68 1.02 -16.89
N PHE A 302 11.80 1.31 -15.93
CA PHE A 302 11.74 2.61 -15.27
C PHE A 302 13.06 3.01 -14.59
N ALA A 303 13.76 2.06 -13.94
CA ALA A 303 15.05 2.33 -13.34
C ALA A 303 16.15 2.61 -14.39
N ALA A 304 16.12 1.92 -15.53
CA ALA A 304 17.01 2.18 -16.66
C ALA A 304 16.81 3.59 -17.22
N ASP A 305 15.55 4.03 -17.38
CA ASP A 305 15.21 5.38 -17.85
C ASP A 305 15.69 6.48 -16.90
N LEU A 306 15.69 6.19 -15.60
CA LEU A 306 16.23 7.08 -14.57
C LEU A 306 17.77 7.05 -14.47
N GLY A 307 18.43 6.09 -15.10
CA GLY A 307 19.87 5.89 -15.04
C GLY A 307 20.38 5.36 -13.68
N ILE A 308 19.55 4.64 -12.93
CA ILE A 308 19.90 4.05 -11.63
C ILE A 308 20.00 2.52 -11.71
N ARG A 309 20.76 1.90 -10.81
CA ARG A 309 20.88 0.43 -10.80
C ARG A 309 19.68 -0.19 -10.09
N PHE A 310 19.12 -1.25 -10.67
CA PHE A 310 17.97 -1.95 -10.10
C PHE A 310 18.15 -3.46 -10.08
N GLU A 311 17.66 -4.08 -9.01
CA GLU A 311 17.59 -5.52 -8.83
C GLU A 311 16.21 -5.91 -8.28
N PHE A 312 15.62 -7.00 -8.77
CA PHE A 312 14.33 -7.50 -8.31
C PHE A 312 14.39 -8.99 -8.01
N ASP A 313 14.05 -9.34 -6.77
CA ASP A 313 13.93 -10.72 -6.30
C ASP A 313 12.49 -11.03 -5.88
N ALA A 314 12.02 -12.25 -6.13
CA ALA A 314 10.77 -12.76 -5.58
C ALA A 314 11.08 -14.00 -4.76
N VAL A 315 10.75 -13.97 -3.47
CA VAL A 315 11.06 -15.07 -2.54
C VAL A 315 9.79 -15.55 -1.87
N VAL A 316 9.60 -16.86 -1.87
CA VAL A 316 8.48 -17.50 -1.19
C VAL A 316 8.72 -17.41 0.32
N PHE A 317 7.72 -16.92 1.04
CA PHE A 317 7.79 -16.73 2.48
C PHE A 317 6.60 -17.40 3.15
N ASP A 318 6.88 -18.35 4.05
CA ASP A 318 5.87 -18.96 4.91
C ASP A 318 6.09 -18.47 6.35
N PRO A 319 5.25 -17.55 6.88
CA PRO A 319 5.39 -17.04 8.24
C PRO A 319 5.12 -18.10 9.33
N LEU A 320 4.51 -19.23 8.98
CA LEU A 320 4.24 -20.36 9.87
C LEU A 320 5.19 -21.55 9.61
N GLY A 321 6.12 -21.39 8.67
CA GLY A 321 7.08 -22.40 8.27
C GLY A 321 8.05 -22.78 9.39
N LEU A 322 8.63 -23.98 9.26
CA LEU A 322 9.57 -24.54 10.24
C LEU A 322 10.95 -23.87 10.24
N ASP A 323 11.28 -23.10 9.20
CA ASP A 323 12.56 -22.39 9.08
C ASP A 323 12.37 -20.89 9.40
N PRO A 324 12.84 -20.42 10.58
CA PRO A 324 12.71 -19.03 11.01
C PRO A 324 13.81 -18.12 10.46
N SER A 325 14.62 -18.59 9.50
CA SER A 325 15.66 -17.77 8.89
C SER A 325 15.04 -16.75 7.92
N PRO A 326 15.59 -15.52 7.84
CA PRO A 326 15.07 -14.55 6.91
C PRO A 326 15.37 -15.07 5.51
N PRO A 327 14.38 -15.17 4.60
CA PRO A 327 14.62 -15.59 3.22
C PRO A 327 15.56 -14.65 2.45
N VAL A 328 15.97 -13.55 3.08
CA VAL A 328 16.65 -12.41 2.48
C VAL A 328 17.77 -11.97 3.41
N ALA A 329 19.01 -11.97 2.92
CA ALA A 329 20.15 -11.40 3.61
C ALA A 329 20.46 -10.01 3.03
N ALA A 330 20.50 -8.98 3.88
CA ALA A 330 20.94 -7.65 3.49
C ALA A 330 22.44 -7.65 3.21
N ALA A 331 22.87 -7.07 2.09
CA ALA A 331 24.29 -6.96 1.79
C ALA A 331 24.96 -5.90 2.68
N PRO A 332 26.27 -5.99 2.95
CA PRO A 332 26.97 -5.03 3.78
C PRO A 332 26.84 -3.61 3.23
N GLY A 333 26.26 -2.69 4.03
CA GLY A 333 26.10 -1.28 3.68
C GLY A 333 24.89 -0.95 2.80
N GLU A 334 23.88 -1.82 2.77
CA GLU A 334 22.53 -1.53 2.29
C GLU A 334 21.66 -0.95 3.41
N ALA A 335 20.89 0.08 3.09
CA ALA A 335 19.83 0.59 3.95
C ALA A 335 18.54 -0.16 3.64
N VAL A 336 18.10 -0.99 4.59
CA VAL A 336 16.92 -1.84 4.40
C VAL A 336 15.66 -1.10 4.83
N ALA A 337 14.64 -1.10 3.99
CA ALA A 337 13.29 -0.66 4.31
C ALA A 337 12.30 -1.82 4.11
N VAL A 338 11.31 -1.92 4.99
CA VAL A 338 10.28 -2.96 4.89
C VAL A 338 8.92 -2.31 4.71
N HIS A 339 8.14 -2.80 3.75
CA HIS A 339 6.76 -2.38 3.53
C HIS A 339 5.78 -3.48 3.94
N LEU A 340 4.88 -3.16 4.87
CA LEU A 340 3.88 -4.07 5.42
C LEU A 340 2.44 -3.65 5.03
N PRO A 341 1.71 -4.47 4.27
CA PRO A 341 0.30 -4.24 3.91
C PRO A 341 -0.63 -4.72 5.05
N LEU A 342 -0.96 -3.84 5.99
CA LEU A 342 -1.88 -4.18 7.08
C LEU A 342 -3.34 -4.08 6.61
N GLY A 343 -4.23 -4.88 7.21
CA GLY A 343 -5.65 -4.86 6.83
C GLY A 343 -5.97 -5.32 5.39
N SER A 344 -4.99 -5.84 4.63
CA SER A 344 -5.17 -6.38 3.27
C SER A 344 -5.56 -7.87 3.30
N GLY A 345 -5.36 -8.57 4.42
CA GLY A 345 -5.51 -10.02 4.52
C GLY A 345 -4.39 -10.83 3.82
N THR A 346 -3.43 -10.16 3.18
CA THR A 346 -2.21 -10.76 2.59
C THR A 346 -1.14 -11.03 3.63
N PHE A 347 -1.13 -10.26 4.71
CA PHE A 347 -0.17 -10.36 5.79
C PHE A 347 -0.86 -10.36 7.15
N SER A 348 -0.52 -11.36 7.98
CA SER A 348 -0.83 -11.35 9.40
C SER A 348 0.46 -11.06 10.17
N PRO A 349 0.49 -10.05 11.07
CA PRO A 349 1.66 -9.66 11.85
C PRO A 349 1.89 -10.65 13.00
N ALA A 350 1.86 -11.95 12.72
CA ALA A 350 2.23 -12.97 13.67
C ALA A 350 3.64 -12.72 14.22
N LEU A 351 3.89 -13.08 15.48
CA LEU A 351 5.19 -12.86 16.12
C LEU A 351 6.34 -13.48 15.31
N ALA A 352 6.11 -14.59 14.61
CA ALA A 352 7.09 -15.20 13.72
C ALA A 352 7.47 -14.28 12.54
N ALA A 353 6.49 -13.69 11.88
CA ALA A 353 6.72 -12.74 10.80
C ALA A 353 7.45 -11.47 11.29
N LEU A 354 7.07 -10.92 12.44
CA LEU A 354 7.74 -9.77 13.03
C LEU A 354 9.20 -10.07 13.42
N ARG A 355 9.51 -11.31 13.85
CA ARG A 355 10.90 -11.73 14.09
C ARG A 355 11.73 -11.70 12.81
N VAL A 356 11.18 -12.16 11.69
CA VAL A 356 11.86 -12.10 10.38
C VAL A 356 12.11 -10.66 9.97
N VAL A 357 11.10 -9.78 10.10
CA VAL A 357 11.26 -8.33 9.84
C VAL A 357 12.39 -7.74 10.70
N LYS A 358 12.50 -8.12 11.97
CA LYS A 358 13.60 -7.64 12.84
C LYS A 358 14.97 -8.18 12.46
N GLN A 359 15.06 -9.42 11.99
CA GLN A 359 16.34 -10.01 11.56
C GLN A 359 16.94 -9.26 10.36
N LEU A 360 16.11 -8.63 9.53
CA LEU A 360 16.54 -7.76 8.44
C LEU A 360 17.20 -6.45 8.92
N ARG A 361 17.02 -6.09 10.20
CA ARG A 361 17.49 -4.83 10.81
C ARG A 361 17.13 -3.60 9.95
N PRO A 362 15.84 -3.40 9.64
CA PRO A 362 15.41 -2.30 8.79
C PRO A 362 15.71 -0.94 9.42
N ALA A 363 16.12 0.00 8.59
CA ALA A 363 16.17 1.42 8.93
C ALA A 363 14.76 1.95 9.23
N ILE A 364 13.75 1.44 8.50
CA ILE A 364 12.34 1.78 8.69
C ILE A 364 11.43 0.64 8.24
N VAL A 365 10.31 0.50 8.95
CA VAL A 365 9.16 -0.31 8.55
C VAL A 365 7.99 0.64 8.28
N VAL A 366 7.52 0.71 7.03
CA VAL A 366 6.35 1.48 6.64
C VAL A 366 5.15 0.54 6.54
N CYS A 367 4.07 0.85 7.24
CA CYS A 367 2.85 0.08 7.23
C CYS A 367 1.74 0.86 6.57
N VAL A 368 1.09 0.25 5.58
CA VAL A 368 -0.09 0.81 4.92
C VAL A 368 -1.28 -0.06 5.29
N GLU A 369 -2.19 0.51 6.08
CA GLU A 369 -3.44 -0.10 6.48
C GLU A 369 -4.57 0.36 5.57
N THR A 370 -5.23 -0.58 4.89
CA THR A 370 -6.44 -0.28 4.11
C THR A 370 -7.69 -0.62 4.90
N PHE A 371 -8.79 0.07 4.61
CA PHE A 371 -10.06 -0.08 5.31
C PHE A 371 -10.57 -1.53 5.45
N GLY A 372 -11.41 -1.74 6.45
CA GLY A 372 -12.14 -2.99 6.65
C GLY A 372 -11.43 -4.03 7.54
N GLY A 373 -10.15 -3.85 7.86
CA GLY A 373 -9.46 -4.67 8.87
C GLY A 373 -10.04 -4.44 10.26
N CYS A 374 -10.47 -5.50 10.95
CA CYS A 374 -10.77 -5.42 12.38
C CYS A 374 -10.58 -6.76 13.10
N HIS A 375 -10.58 -6.70 14.43
CA HIS A 375 -10.32 -7.81 15.36
C HIS A 375 -11.59 -8.29 16.08
N LEU A 376 -12.76 -7.91 15.57
CA LEU A 376 -14.03 -8.14 16.24
C LEU A 376 -14.62 -9.52 15.85
N PRO A 377 -15.61 -10.04 16.61
CA PRO A 377 -16.40 -11.20 16.20
C PRO A 377 -16.95 -11.04 14.77
N LEU A 378 -17.26 -12.14 14.08
CA LEU A 378 -17.50 -12.14 12.63
C LEU A 378 -18.60 -11.16 12.23
N SER A 379 -19.64 -11.02 13.04
CA SER A 379 -20.74 -10.07 12.83
C SER A 379 -20.32 -8.60 12.93
N HIS A 380 -19.50 -8.25 13.92
CA HIS A 380 -18.97 -6.89 14.05
C HIS A 380 -17.93 -6.58 12.97
N HIS A 381 -17.14 -7.59 12.57
CA HIS A 381 -16.22 -7.47 11.44
C HIS A 381 -16.97 -7.27 10.12
N ALA A 382 -17.98 -8.08 9.86
CA ALA A 382 -18.89 -7.91 8.73
C ALA A 382 -19.47 -6.49 8.67
N LEU A 383 -19.95 -5.96 9.81
CA LEU A 383 -20.45 -4.59 9.87
C LEU A 383 -19.38 -3.55 9.52
N ASN A 384 -18.16 -3.71 10.04
CA ASN A 384 -17.04 -2.82 9.73
C ASN A 384 -16.71 -2.85 8.23
N VAL A 385 -16.59 -4.05 7.65
CA VAL A 385 -16.32 -4.25 6.22
C VAL A 385 -17.40 -3.60 5.34
N VAL A 386 -18.68 -3.76 5.67
CA VAL A 386 -19.79 -3.14 4.92
C VAL A 386 -19.76 -1.63 5.02
N ARG A 387 -19.58 -1.07 6.23
CA ARG A 387 -19.52 0.39 6.42
C ARG A 387 -18.33 1.02 5.72
N SER A 388 -17.15 0.43 5.87
CA SER A 388 -15.95 0.90 5.20
C SER A 388 -16.03 0.75 3.68
N GLY A 389 -16.54 -0.39 3.18
CA GLY A 389 -16.77 -0.59 1.76
C GLY A 389 -17.79 0.38 1.18
N ALA A 390 -18.86 0.68 1.91
CA ALA A 390 -19.86 1.67 1.51
C ALA A 390 -19.25 3.07 1.41
N ALA A 391 -18.46 3.49 2.41
CA ALA A 391 -17.77 4.78 2.37
C ALA A 391 -16.75 4.87 1.24
N PHE A 392 -16.05 3.77 0.95
CA PHE A 392 -15.14 3.69 -0.19
C PHE A 392 -15.90 3.88 -1.52
N LEU A 393 -17.01 3.18 -1.73
CA LEU A 393 -17.84 3.32 -2.93
C LEU A 393 -18.49 4.70 -3.05
N GLU A 394 -18.98 5.25 -1.94
CA GLU A 394 -19.51 6.61 -1.88
C GLU A 394 -18.46 7.64 -2.29
N SER A 395 -17.19 7.45 -1.90
CA SER A 395 -16.10 8.34 -2.30
C SER A 395 -15.83 8.34 -3.81
N LEU A 396 -16.03 7.20 -4.48
CA LEU A 396 -15.88 7.08 -5.93
C LEU A 396 -17.06 7.70 -6.67
N ASP A 397 -18.28 7.44 -6.19
CA ASP A 397 -19.50 8.03 -6.74
C ASP A 397 -19.48 9.56 -6.62
N ALA A 398 -19.08 10.08 -5.46
CA ALA A 398 -18.99 11.51 -5.20
C ALA A 398 -17.93 12.20 -6.06
N ALA A 399 -16.88 11.47 -6.46
CA ALA A 399 -15.88 11.95 -7.41
C ALA A 399 -16.39 12.01 -8.86
N GLY A 400 -17.61 11.52 -9.14
CA GLY A 400 -18.16 11.47 -10.48
C GLY A 400 -17.46 10.45 -11.38
N ALA A 401 -16.88 9.40 -10.78
CA ALA A 401 -16.16 8.37 -11.51
C ALA A 401 -17.09 7.67 -12.53
N PRO A 402 -16.61 7.39 -13.76
CA PRO A 402 -17.38 6.67 -14.76
C PRO A 402 -17.87 5.31 -14.25
N ALA A 403 -19.11 4.93 -14.59
CA ALA A 403 -19.72 3.70 -14.10
C ALA A 403 -18.90 2.43 -14.45
N ASP A 404 -18.24 2.42 -15.62
CA ASP A 404 -17.38 1.31 -16.03
C ASP A 404 -16.08 1.25 -15.22
N ALA A 405 -15.52 2.42 -14.84
CA ALA A 405 -14.36 2.53 -13.97
C ALA A 405 -14.70 2.02 -12.55
N VAL A 406 -15.83 2.46 -12.00
CA VAL A 406 -16.32 1.99 -10.69
C VAL A 406 -16.58 0.49 -10.71
N ALA A 407 -17.20 -0.05 -11.77
CA ALA A 407 -17.45 -1.49 -11.90
C ALA A 407 -16.14 -2.32 -11.91
N LYS A 408 -15.08 -1.82 -12.57
CA LYS A 408 -13.74 -2.46 -12.54
C LYS A 408 -13.15 -2.43 -11.13
N VAL A 409 -13.23 -1.30 -10.44
CA VAL A 409 -12.73 -1.15 -9.05
C VAL A 409 -13.50 -2.08 -8.10
N GLU A 410 -14.83 -2.15 -8.21
CA GLU A 410 -15.65 -3.07 -7.42
C GLU A 410 -15.24 -4.53 -7.63
N GLN A 411 -15.15 -4.95 -8.88
CA GLN A 411 -14.93 -6.36 -9.22
C GLN A 411 -13.49 -6.82 -8.94
N TYR A 412 -12.48 -5.98 -9.20
CA TYR A 412 -11.06 -6.39 -9.15
C TYR A 412 -10.29 -5.85 -7.94
N ILE A 413 -10.86 -4.91 -7.17
CA ILE A 413 -10.22 -4.36 -5.96
C ILE A 413 -11.08 -4.61 -4.72
N LEU A 414 -12.34 -4.14 -4.72
CA LEU A 414 -13.18 -4.23 -3.52
C LEU A 414 -13.57 -5.69 -3.22
N ARG A 415 -14.09 -6.42 -4.20
CA ARG A 415 -14.52 -7.81 -4.03
C ARG A 415 -13.39 -8.72 -3.51
N PRO A 416 -12.20 -8.80 -4.14
CA PRO A 416 -11.11 -9.62 -3.61
C PRO A 416 -10.62 -9.16 -2.23
N ARG A 417 -10.75 -7.87 -1.91
CA ARG A 417 -10.43 -7.36 -0.57
C ARG A 417 -11.44 -7.85 0.47
N VAL A 418 -12.74 -7.73 0.21
CA VAL A 418 -13.80 -8.22 1.11
C VAL A 418 -13.68 -9.73 1.33
N GLU A 419 -13.41 -10.49 0.28
CA GLU A 419 -13.19 -11.94 0.35
C GLU A 419 -11.98 -12.26 1.25
N ARG A 420 -10.83 -11.62 1.02
CA ARG A 420 -9.63 -11.81 1.86
C ARG A 420 -9.86 -11.41 3.31
N LEU A 421 -10.56 -10.31 3.57
CA LEU A 421 -10.84 -9.84 4.93
C LEU A 421 -11.68 -10.85 5.73
N LEU A 422 -12.57 -11.60 5.08
CA LEU A 422 -13.37 -12.63 5.75
C LEU A 422 -12.68 -14.01 5.82
N LEU A 423 -11.85 -14.33 4.83
CA LEU A 423 -11.14 -15.62 4.75
C LEU A 423 -9.82 -15.64 5.52
N SER A 424 -9.18 -14.48 5.71
CA SER A 424 -7.92 -14.39 6.44
C SER A 424 -8.12 -14.61 7.94
N ASP A 425 -7.09 -15.20 8.56
CA ASP A 425 -7.05 -15.33 10.01
C ASP A 425 -7.12 -13.92 10.61
N ARG A 426 -8.16 -13.69 11.43
CA ARG A 426 -8.55 -12.36 11.89
C ARG A 426 -7.33 -11.66 12.48
N MET A 427 -7.09 -10.41 12.09
CA MET A 427 -5.91 -9.68 12.57
C MET A 427 -5.84 -9.74 14.11
N PRO A 428 -4.72 -10.21 14.70
CA PRO A 428 -4.58 -10.22 16.14
C PRO A 428 -4.58 -8.77 16.66
N ALA A 429 -5.44 -8.49 17.65
CA ALA A 429 -5.49 -7.18 18.28
C ALA A 429 -4.62 -7.09 19.55
N PRO A 430 -4.05 -5.90 19.82
CA PRO A 430 -3.79 -4.78 18.91
C PRO A 430 -2.45 -5.01 18.20
N TRP A 431 -2.40 -4.98 16.86
CA TRP A 431 -1.16 -5.23 16.11
C TRP A 431 -0.07 -4.19 16.47
N GLN A 432 -0.45 -2.97 16.84
CA GLN A 432 0.48 -1.95 17.35
C GLN A 432 1.14 -2.39 18.65
N THR A 433 0.38 -3.03 19.55
CA THR A 433 0.91 -3.63 20.77
C THR A 433 1.80 -4.83 20.45
N MET A 434 1.46 -5.61 19.42
CA MET A 434 2.34 -6.68 18.96
C MET A 434 3.66 -6.14 18.42
N PHE A 435 3.63 -5.06 17.65
CA PHE A 435 4.83 -4.36 17.18
C PHE A 435 5.67 -3.89 18.36
N ALA A 436 5.06 -3.20 19.32
CA ALA A 436 5.73 -2.79 20.55
C ALA A 436 6.32 -3.97 21.34
N SER A 437 5.58 -5.07 21.46
CA SER A 437 6.04 -6.30 22.16
C SER A 437 7.16 -7.01 21.40
N ALA A 438 7.18 -6.89 20.07
CA ALA A 438 8.28 -7.36 19.23
C ALA A 438 9.49 -6.42 19.34
N GLY A 439 9.35 -5.22 19.91
CA GLY A 439 10.41 -4.22 20.04
C GLY A 439 10.46 -3.19 18.92
N LEU A 440 9.42 -3.10 18.09
CA LEU A 440 9.26 -2.02 17.13
C LEU A 440 8.69 -0.78 17.84
N ALA A 441 9.31 0.37 17.65
CA ALA A 441 8.86 1.65 18.18
C ALA A 441 8.23 2.51 17.07
N PRO A 442 7.11 3.20 17.34
CA PRO A 442 6.52 4.11 16.37
C PRO A 442 7.45 5.30 16.05
N VAL A 443 7.41 5.77 14.82
CA VAL A 443 8.16 6.92 14.31
C VAL A 443 7.17 7.98 13.84
N GLN A 444 7.38 9.23 14.25
CA GLN A 444 6.56 10.35 13.79
C GLN A 444 6.85 10.61 12.31
N LEU A 445 5.80 10.78 11.52
CA LEU A 445 5.94 11.19 10.12
C LEU A 445 6.35 12.66 10.07
N SER A 446 7.15 13.03 9.07
CA SER A 446 7.68 14.40 8.96
C SER A 446 6.60 15.41 8.58
N SER A 447 6.86 16.68 8.89
CA SER A 447 6.01 17.80 8.42
C SER A 447 5.93 17.87 6.90
N ALA A 448 6.95 17.40 6.18
CA ALA A 448 6.92 17.28 4.73
C ALA A 448 5.88 16.24 4.27
N ALA A 449 5.82 15.08 4.93
CA ALA A 449 4.80 14.06 4.63
C ALA A 449 3.39 14.59 4.93
N GLU A 450 3.22 15.30 6.04
CA GLU A 450 1.95 15.96 6.38
C GLU A 450 1.54 17.00 5.35
N ALA A 451 2.45 17.90 4.97
CA ALA A 451 2.18 18.96 4.01
C ALA A 451 1.84 18.41 2.61
N GLN A 452 2.53 17.35 2.17
CA GLN A 452 2.22 16.66 0.92
C GLN A 452 0.82 16.02 0.94
N ALA A 453 0.48 15.34 2.04
CA ALA A 453 -0.82 14.72 2.22
C ALA A 453 -1.96 15.77 2.22
N GLU A 454 -1.79 16.88 2.94
CA GLU A 454 -2.76 17.98 2.97
C GLU A 454 -2.88 18.68 1.60
N CYS A 455 -1.76 18.86 0.89
CA CYS A 455 -1.76 19.43 -0.46
C CYS A 455 -2.52 18.54 -1.45
N LEU A 456 -2.30 17.22 -1.40
CA LEU A 456 -3.03 16.26 -2.23
C LEU A 456 -4.54 16.36 -2.02
N VAL A 457 -4.99 16.40 -0.76
CA VAL A 457 -6.42 16.53 -0.46
C VAL A 457 -6.97 17.87 -0.93
N ARG A 458 -6.26 18.99 -0.71
CA ARG A 458 -6.69 20.32 -1.19
C ARG A 458 -6.81 20.40 -2.72
N ARG A 459 -5.99 19.63 -3.45
CA ARG A 459 -6.03 19.53 -4.92
C ARG A 459 -7.07 18.54 -5.43
N THR A 460 -7.66 17.73 -4.55
CA THR A 460 -8.70 16.78 -4.93
C THR A 460 -10.03 17.54 -5.08
N PRO A 461 -10.69 17.48 -6.25
CA PRO A 461 -11.90 18.28 -6.51
C PRO A 461 -13.11 17.85 -5.65
N THR A 462 -13.10 16.62 -5.14
CA THR A 462 -14.22 16.02 -4.40
C THR A 462 -14.21 16.46 -2.93
N PRO A 463 -15.18 17.27 -2.48
CA PRO A 463 -15.27 17.65 -1.07
C PRO A 463 -15.70 16.43 -0.22
N GLY A 464 -14.94 16.10 0.81
CA GLY A 464 -15.22 14.98 1.71
C GLY A 464 -13.98 14.22 2.17
N PHE A 465 -12.88 14.33 1.42
CA PHE A 465 -11.56 13.85 1.84
C PHE A 465 -10.91 14.80 2.85
N HIS A 466 -10.27 14.24 3.87
CA HIS A 466 -9.42 14.99 4.81
C HIS A 466 -8.34 14.09 5.40
N VAL A 467 -7.26 14.72 5.87
CA VAL A 467 -6.13 14.06 6.52
C VAL A 467 -6.28 14.18 8.03
N GLU A 468 -6.26 13.04 8.72
CA GLU A 468 -6.20 12.99 10.17
C GLU A 468 -4.75 12.70 10.62
N LYS A 469 -4.21 13.57 11.46
CA LYS A 469 -2.87 13.43 12.04
C LYS A 469 -2.95 12.64 13.34
N ARG A 470 -2.16 11.58 13.44
CA ARG A 470 -1.99 10.78 14.65
C ARG A 470 -0.54 10.81 15.08
N GLN A 471 -0.26 10.42 16.33
CA GLN A 471 1.09 10.52 16.91
C GLN A 471 2.20 9.86 16.07
N ALA A 472 1.88 8.80 15.30
CA ALA A 472 2.84 8.07 14.46
C ALA A 472 2.25 7.60 13.12
N ALA A 473 1.17 8.25 12.68
CA ALA A 473 0.46 7.85 11.46
C ALA A 473 -0.29 9.03 10.84
N LEU A 474 -0.51 8.94 9.53
CA LEU A 474 -1.43 9.80 8.79
C LEU A 474 -2.54 8.94 8.21
N ALA A 475 -3.78 9.35 8.43
CA ALA A 475 -4.96 8.65 7.91
C ALA A 475 -5.70 9.53 6.91
N LEU A 476 -5.97 8.99 5.73
CA LEU A 476 -6.90 9.56 4.77
C LEU A 476 -8.30 9.06 5.09
N ARG A 477 -9.21 10.00 5.29
CA ARG A 477 -10.60 9.73 5.63
C ARG A 477 -11.53 10.27 4.56
N TRP A 478 -12.62 9.55 4.34
CA TRP A 478 -13.81 10.03 3.64
C TRP A 478 -14.91 10.24 4.68
N GLN A 479 -15.33 11.49 4.86
CA GLN A 479 -16.33 11.87 5.88
C GLN A 479 -15.96 11.46 7.31
N GLN A 480 -16.52 10.37 7.84
CA GLN A 480 -16.17 9.84 9.16
C GLN A 480 -15.47 8.48 9.07
N SER A 481 -15.23 7.99 7.86
CA SER A 481 -14.69 6.66 7.61
C SER A 481 -13.23 6.74 7.19
N GLU A 482 -12.39 5.91 7.82
CA GLU A 482 -10.99 5.75 7.45
C GLU A 482 -10.86 4.89 6.20
N LEU A 483 -10.15 5.39 5.18
CA LEU A 483 -9.92 4.65 3.94
C LEU A 483 -8.53 4.01 3.91
N VAL A 484 -7.51 4.80 4.24
CA VAL A 484 -6.11 4.37 4.22
C VAL A 484 -5.35 5.05 5.35
N THR A 485 -4.53 4.31 6.07
CA THR A 485 -3.62 4.83 7.09
C THR A 485 -2.18 4.42 6.79
N VAL A 486 -1.25 5.37 6.86
CA VAL A 486 0.19 5.13 6.72
C VAL A 486 0.85 5.38 8.06
N SER A 487 1.62 4.42 8.56
CA SER A 487 2.39 4.55 9.80
C SER A 487 3.84 4.08 9.61
N ALA A 488 4.76 4.63 10.40
CA ALA A 488 6.18 4.30 10.35
C ALA A 488 6.69 3.76 11.69
N TRP A 489 7.61 2.80 11.62
CA TRP A 489 8.15 2.09 12.77
C TRP A 489 9.65 1.81 12.60
N ARG A 490 10.36 1.69 13.72
CA ARG A 490 11.80 1.34 13.77
C ARG A 490 12.07 0.22 14.77
N CYS A 491 13.08 -0.61 14.49
CA CYS A 491 13.48 -1.74 15.33
C CYS A 491 14.33 -1.37 16.55
#